data_AF-A0A838QHD3-F1
#
_entry.id   AF-A0A838QHD3-F1
#
_cell.length_a   1.000
_cell.length_b   1.000
_cell.length_c   1.000
_cell.angle_alpha   90.00
_cell.angle_beta   90.00
_cell.angle_gamma   90.00
#
_symmetry.space_group_name_H-M   'P 1'
#
loop_
_entity.id
_entity.type
_entity.pdbx_description
1 polymer ?
#
loop_
_entity_poly.entity_id
_entity_poly.type
_entity_poly.pdbx_seq_one_letter_code
_entity_poly.pdbx_strand_id
1 'polypeptide(L)'
;MYFAGDGHMHWHLRDLATYELRNSAATLKGTGEKHGFCFFDNKTVNLSLPDAPPSAQYSISDCGRASDTSITMGLSIGWGDKYTWKLPDQYIDITGLPSGEYTLTATADAQGFLRERCEANNTTTAVLRITGSSVSIVNAGKPSKACAG
;
A
#
# COMPACT_ATOMS: atom_id res chain seq x y z
N MET A 1 1.89 -12.57 -10.73
CA MET A 1 3.07 -12.69 -9.85
C MET A 1 4.31 -12.41 -10.67
N TYR A 2 5.32 -11.74 -10.12
CA TYR A 2 6.62 -11.58 -10.77
C TYR A 2 7.73 -11.51 -9.72
N PHE A 3 8.95 -11.91 -10.08
CA PHE A 3 10.11 -11.70 -9.21
C PHE A 3 10.56 -10.25 -9.33
N ALA A 4 10.59 -9.51 -8.23
CA ALA A 4 10.79 -8.06 -8.26
C ALA A 4 12.20 -7.67 -8.76
N GLY A 5 13.25 -8.11 -8.05
CA GLY A 5 14.65 -7.93 -8.49
C GLY A 5 15.13 -6.46 -8.52
N ASP A 6 14.31 -5.53 -8.03
CA ASP A 6 14.49 -4.07 -8.02
C ASP A 6 15.10 -3.53 -6.71
N GLY A 7 15.70 -4.43 -5.92
CA GLY A 7 16.04 -4.18 -4.51
C GLY A 7 15.17 -4.98 -3.54
N HIS A 8 14.08 -5.58 -4.03
CA HIS A 8 13.36 -6.65 -3.37
C HIS A 8 13.75 -8.02 -3.98
N MET A 9 14.43 -8.88 -3.22
CA MET A 9 14.85 -10.20 -3.69
C MET A 9 13.79 -11.29 -3.40
N HIS A 10 12.53 -11.02 -3.77
CA HIS A 10 11.41 -11.94 -3.58
C HIS A 10 10.26 -11.65 -4.59
N TRP A 11 9.23 -12.51 -4.60
CA TRP A 11 8.10 -12.41 -5.52
C TRP A 11 7.02 -11.44 -5.05
N HIS A 12 6.40 -10.72 -6.00
CA HIS A 12 5.35 -9.73 -5.76
C HIS A 12 4.06 -10.00 -6.54
N LEU A 13 2.94 -9.75 -5.87
CA LEU A 13 1.66 -9.50 -6.55
C LEU A 13 1.72 -8.09 -7.14
N ARG A 14 1.42 -7.99 -8.44
CA ARG A 14 1.45 -6.72 -9.17
C ARG A 14 0.21 -5.90 -8.86
N ASP A 15 0.37 -4.57 -8.78
CA ASP A 15 -0.71 -3.58 -8.66
C ASP A 15 -1.68 -3.79 -7.48
N LEU A 16 -1.20 -4.37 -6.36
CA LEU A 16 -2.02 -4.55 -5.15
C LEU A 16 -2.41 -3.21 -4.50
N ALA A 17 -1.64 -2.15 -4.67
CA ALA A 17 -2.01 -0.83 -4.20
C ALA A 17 -1.63 0.23 -5.23
N THR A 18 -2.50 1.21 -5.41
CA THR A 18 -2.25 2.37 -6.26
C THR A 18 -2.13 3.62 -5.41
N TYR A 19 -1.31 4.56 -5.89
CA TYR A 19 -1.13 5.87 -5.28
C TYR A 19 -1.26 6.92 -6.35
N GLU A 20 -2.14 7.90 -6.12
CA GLU A 20 -2.36 9.02 -7.05
C GLU A 20 -2.20 10.34 -6.32
N LEU A 21 -1.46 11.28 -6.92
CA LEU A 21 -1.34 12.66 -6.46
C LEU A 21 -2.11 13.57 -7.40
N ARG A 22 -3.12 14.28 -6.89
CA ARG A 22 -3.98 15.20 -7.65
C ARG A 22 -3.88 16.62 -7.11
N ASN A 23 -3.93 17.61 -7.98
CA ASN A 23 -4.00 19.02 -7.55
C ASN A 23 -5.42 19.41 -7.12
N SER A 24 -5.61 20.67 -6.69
CA SER A 24 -6.92 21.22 -6.28
C SER A 24 -8.00 21.19 -7.38
N ALA A 25 -7.60 21.11 -8.65
CA ALA A 25 -8.50 20.93 -9.79
C ALA A 25 -8.75 19.43 -10.12
N ALA A 26 -8.44 18.51 -9.19
CA ALA A 26 -8.53 17.06 -9.34
C ALA A 26 -7.72 16.46 -10.51
N THR A 27 -6.82 17.24 -11.10
CA THR A 27 -5.96 16.79 -12.21
C THR A 27 -4.86 15.89 -11.66
N LEU A 28 -4.62 14.74 -12.28
CA LEU A 28 -3.51 13.84 -11.94
C LEU A 28 -2.17 14.53 -12.19
N LYS A 29 -1.28 14.44 -11.21
CA LYS A 29 0.06 15.05 -11.25
C LYS A 29 1.19 14.07 -11.00
N GLY A 30 0.90 12.93 -10.38
CA GLY A 30 1.86 11.86 -10.21
C GLY A 30 1.17 10.57 -9.77
N THR A 31 1.86 9.46 -10.00
CA THR A 31 1.46 8.12 -9.56
C THR A 31 2.61 7.50 -8.76
N GLY A 32 2.29 6.57 -7.86
CA GLY A 32 3.32 5.83 -7.13
C GLY A 32 4.14 4.92 -8.03
N GLU A 33 5.43 4.80 -7.74
CA GLU A 33 6.35 3.88 -8.45
C GLU A 33 6.28 2.44 -7.89
N LYS A 34 5.52 2.20 -6.83
CA LYS A 34 5.39 0.86 -6.23
C LYS A 34 4.55 -0.07 -7.12
N HIS A 35 5.21 -0.92 -7.89
CA HIS A 35 4.55 -1.80 -8.87
C HIS A 35 4.05 -3.14 -8.32
N GLY A 36 4.46 -3.54 -7.12
CA GLY A 36 4.02 -4.80 -6.53
C GLY A 36 4.41 -4.99 -5.07
N PHE A 37 3.82 -6.00 -4.44
CA PHE A 37 3.98 -6.26 -3.02
C PHE A 37 4.12 -7.75 -2.76
N CYS A 38 4.99 -8.12 -1.83
CA CYS A 38 4.78 -9.32 -1.03
C CYS A 38 4.20 -8.91 0.32
N PHE A 39 3.11 -9.53 0.73
CA PHE A 39 2.47 -9.26 2.01
C PHE A 39 2.60 -10.43 2.97
N PHE A 40 2.97 -10.10 4.21
CA PHE A 40 3.22 -11.04 5.30
C PHE A 40 2.97 -10.36 6.65
N ASP A 41 2.90 -11.14 7.72
CA ASP A 41 2.47 -10.68 9.04
C ASP A 41 3.60 -9.95 9.77
N ASN A 42 3.84 -8.67 9.45
CA ASN A 42 4.89 -7.86 10.09
C ASN A 42 4.37 -6.74 11.01
N LYS A 43 3.06 -6.54 11.06
CA LYS A 43 2.41 -5.55 11.91
C LYS A 43 1.17 -6.13 12.57
N THR A 44 1.12 -6.08 13.90
CA THR A 44 -0.12 -6.33 14.64
C THR A 44 -1.08 -5.15 14.47
N VAL A 45 -2.33 -5.43 14.09
CA VAL A 45 -3.40 -4.44 13.90
C VAL A 45 -4.47 -4.60 14.97
N ASN A 46 -5.09 -5.78 15.06
CA ASN A 46 -6.07 -6.11 16.08
C ASN A 46 -6.19 -7.63 16.30
N LEU A 47 -5.48 -8.17 17.30
CA LEU A 47 -5.52 -9.60 17.63
C LEU A 47 -6.74 -10.03 18.45
N SER A 48 -7.66 -9.11 18.77
CA SER A 48 -8.93 -9.45 19.44
C SER A 48 -10.04 -9.86 18.46
N LEU A 49 -9.79 -9.78 17.16
CA LEU A 49 -10.74 -10.23 16.15
C LEU A 49 -10.95 -11.75 16.23
N PRO A 50 -12.17 -12.25 15.92
CA PRO A 50 -12.40 -13.68 15.75
C PRO A 50 -11.38 -14.29 14.79
N ASP A 51 -10.84 -15.45 15.15
CA ASP A 51 -9.87 -16.22 14.38
C ASP A 51 -8.53 -15.51 14.09
N ALA A 52 -8.23 -14.40 14.77
CA ALA A 52 -6.91 -13.78 14.69
C ALA A 52 -5.84 -14.68 15.36
N PRO A 53 -4.82 -15.16 14.64
CA PRO A 53 -3.78 -15.96 15.25
C PRO A 53 -2.91 -15.08 16.18
N PRO A 54 -2.50 -15.61 17.35
CA PRO A 54 -1.72 -14.84 18.33
C PRO A 54 -0.28 -14.56 17.87
N SER A 55 0.18 -15.26 16.83
CA SER A 55 1.50 -15.10 16.21
C SER A 55 1.37 -14.99 14.69
N ALA A 56 2.38 -14.39 14.06
CA ALA A 56 2.52 -14.34 12.61
C ALA A 56 2.42 -15.76 12.02
N GLN A 57 1.63 -15.91 10.95
CA GLN A 57 1.50 -17.15 10.18
C GLN A 57 2.25 -17.05 8.84
N TYR A 58 2.36 -15.83 8.31
CA TYR A 58 3.13 -15.54 7.10
C TYR A 58 4.35 -14.70 7.43
N SER A 59 5.47 -15.06 6.82
CA SER A 59 6.79 -14.46 7.03
C SER A 59 7.38 -13.98 5.71
N ILE A 60 8.46 -13.20 5.79
CA ILE A 60 9.20 -12.75 4.60
C ILE A 60 9.75 -13.92 3.76
N SER A 61 10.03 -15.09 4.36
CA SER A 61 10.48 -16.26 3.60
C SER A 61 9.40 -16.83 2.68
N ASP A 62 8.13 -16.60 2.99
CA ASP A 62 7.01 -17.11 2.20
C ASP A 62 6.80 -16.32 0.89
N CYS A 63 7.44 -15.15 0.78
CA CYS A 63 7.60 -14.39 -0.47
C CYS A 63 8.54 -15.08 -1.47
N GLY A 64 9.26 -16.11 -1.05
CA GLY A 64 10.14 -16.93 -1.88
C GLY A 64 11.40 -16.24 -2.38
N ARG A 65 12.20 -17.03 -3.10
CA ARG A 65 13.47 -16.69 -3.75
C ARG A 65 13.32 -16.83 -5.27
N ALA A 66 14.32 -16.34 -6.01
CA ALA A 66 14.32 -16.40 -7.48
C ALA A 66 14.17 -17.83 -8.05
N SER A 67 14.62 -18.85 -7.30
CA SER A 67 14.54 -20.27 -7.68
C SER A 67 13.15 -20.87 -7.51
N ASP A 68 12.26 -20.24 -6.76
CA ASP A 68 10.99 -20.84 -6.37
C ASP A 68 9.98 -20.73 -7.52
N THR A 69 9.37 -21.86 -7.89
CA THR A 69 8.34 -21.92 -8.92
C THR A 69 6.92 -21.82 -8.35
N SER A 70 6.80 -21.82 -7.02
CA SER A 70 5.56 -21.68 -6.28
C SER A 70 5.85 -21.02 -4.93
N ILE A 71 5.01 -20.09 -4.52
CA ILE A 71 5.11 -19.38 -3.23
C ILE A 71 3.74 -19.30 -2.56
N THR A 72 3.69 -19.00 -1.27
CA THR A 72 2.44 -18.83 -0.51
C THR A 72 2.56 -17.66 0.44
N MET A 73 2.28 -16.46 -0.04
CA MET A 73 2.21 -15.25 0.80
C MET A 73 0.78 -15.00 1.29
N GLY A 74 0.63 -14.22 2.34
CA GLY A 74 -0.66 -14.01 2.98
C GLY A 74 -0.64 -12.97 4.10
N LEU A 75 -1.82 -12.52 4.48
CA LEU A 75 -2.04 -11.68 5.65
C LEU A 75 -3.09 -12.32 6.54
N SER A 76 -2.71 -12.55 7.79
CA SER A 76 -3.59 -13.15 8.78
C SER A 76 -4.62 -12.15 9.31
N ILE A 77 -5.78 -12.65 9.75
CA ILE A 77 -6.80 -11.80 10.40
C ILE A 77 -6.16 -11.08 11.61
N GLY A 78 -6.35 -9.77 11.69
CA GLY A 78 -5.78 -8.95 12.77
C GLY A 78 -4.30 -8.55 12.58
N TRP A 79 -3.68 -9.00 11.50
CA TRP A 79 -2.33 -8.60 11.08
C TRP A 79 -2.40 -7.62 9.90
N GLY A 80 -1.26 -7.00 9.63
CA GLY A 80 -1.05 -6.11 8.51
C GLY A 80 0.39 -6.19 8.04
N ASP A 81 0.61 -5.61 6.86
CA ASP A 81 1.89 -5.54 6.19
C ASP A 81 2.31 -4.08 6.03
N LYS A 82 3.30 -3.67 6.81
CA LYS A 82 3.81 -2.31 6.86
C LYS A 82 5.06 -2.19 6.00
N TYR A 83 4.89 -1.56 4.85
CA TYR A 83 6.01 -1.08 4.05
C TYR A 83 6.50 0.29 4.53
N THR A 84 7.81 0.42 4.73
CA THR A 84 8.41 1.71 5.13
C THR A 84 8.80 2.54 3.91
N TRP A 85 8.84 3.86 4.06
CA TRP A 85 9.21 4.80 2.99
C TRP A 85 10.64 4.60 2.44
N LYS A 86 11.51 3.88 3.15
CA LYS A 86 12.90 3.62 2.74
C LYS A 86 13.02 2.50 1.70
N LEU A 87 11.94 1.78 1.44
CA LEU A 87 11.96 0.67 0.50
C LEU A 87 12.03 1.20 -0.94
N PRO A 88 12.63 0.44 -1.86
CA PRO A 88 12.60 0.77 -3.28
C PRO A 88 11.18 1.08 -3.76
N ASP A 89 11.09 2.10 -4.60
CA ASP A 89 9.88 2.55 -5.30
C ASP A 89 8.75 3.06 -4.39
N GLN A 90 9.03 3.29 -3.09
CA GLN A 90 8.08 3.89 -2.15
C GLN A 90 8.06 5.42 -2.24
N TYR A 91 7.82 5.96 -3.44
CA TYR A 91 7.71 7.40 -3.68
C TYR A 91 6.76 7.75 -4.83
N ILE A 92 6.42 9.04 -4.91
CA ILE A 92 5.84 9.69 -6.08
C ILE A 92 6.83 10.79 -6.48
N ASP A 93 7.23 10.84 -7.74
CA ASP A 93 8.06 11.95 -8.23
C ASP A 93 7.23 13.23 -8.29
N ILE A 94 7.71 14.27 -7.58
CA ILE A 94 7.09 15.60 -7.53
C ILE A 94 7.94 16.66 -8.23
N THR A 95 8.96 16.24 -8.99
CA THR A 95 9.86 17.14 -9.71
C THR A 95 9.06 18.05 -10.64
N GLY A 96 9.29 19.36 -10.52
CA GLY A 96 8.63 20.37 -11.34
C GLY A 96 7.17 20.67 -10.96
N LEU A 97 6.62 20.04 -9.92
CA LEU A 97 5.30 20.41 -9.42
C LEU A 97 5.36 21.80 -8.74
N PRO A 98 4.42 22.71 -9.05
CA PRO A 98 4.38 24.02 -8.40
C PRO A 98 3.96 23.88 -6.93
N SER A 99 4.34 24.85 -6.10
CA SER A 99 3.81 24.98 -4.74
C SER A 99 2.28 25.03 -4.76
N GLY A 100 1.63 24.35 -3.83
CA GLY A 100 0.17 24.26 -3.78
C GLY A 100 -0.32 23.13 -2.89
N GLU A 101 -1.64 22.98 -2.83
CA GLU A 101 -2.28 21.84 -2.17
C GLU A 101 -2.54 20.70 -3.16
N TYR A 102 -2.29 19.50 -2.68
CA TYR A 102 -2.45 18.26 -3.42
C TYR A 102 -3.16 17.23 -2.56
N THR A 103 -3.97 16.40 -3.18
CA THR A 103 -4.58 15.23 -2.54
C THR A 103 -3.81 14.00 -2.98
N LEU A 104 -3.21 13.31 -2.01
CA LEU A 104 -2.70 11.96 -2.17
C LEU A 104 -3.82 10.98 -1.87
N THR A 105 -4.11 10.08 -2.80
CA THR A 105 -5.05 8.97 -2.64
C THR A 105 -4.28 7.67 -2.68
N ALA A 106 -4.51 6.78 -1.73
CA ALA A 106 -4.02 5.42 -1.74
C ALA A 106 -5.21 4.46 -1.77
N THR A 107 -5.19 3.49 -2.68
CA THR A 107 -6.24 2.49 -2.83
C THR A 107 -5.64 1.10 -2.85
N ALA A 108 -6.03 0.25 -1.90
CA ALA A 108 -5.72 -1.17 -1.92
C ALA A 108 -6.64 -1.91 -2.90
N ASP A 109 -6.11 -2.97 -3.51
CA ASP A 109 -6.78 -3.84 -4.47
C ASP A 109 -7.66 -3.11 -5.49
N ALA A 110 -7.14 -2.04 -6.10
CA ALA A 110 -7.91 -1.18 -7.00
C ALA A 110 -8.50 -1.93 -8.21
N GLN A 111 -7.95 -3.09 -8.54
CA GLN A 111 -8.41 -3.94 -9.64
C GLN A 111 -9.37 -5.07 -9.18
N GLY A 112 -9.61 -5.23 -7.88
CA GLY A 112 -10.50 -6.26 -7.32
C GLY A 112 -9.99 -7.68 -7.55
N PHE A 113 -8.68 -7.90 -7.45
CA PHE A 113 -8.07 -9.22 -7.62
C PHE A 113 -8.33 -10.14 -6.42
N LEU A 114 -8.51 -9.57 -5.23
CA LEU A 114 -8.77 -10.27 -4.00
C LEU A 114 -10.26 -10.19 -3.70
N ARG A 115 -10.83 -11.30 -3.22
CA ARG A 115 -12.20 -11.29 -2.74
C ARG A 115 -12.21 -10.78 -1.31
N GLU A 116 -12.67 -9.55 -1.11
CA GLU A 116 -12.78 -8.96 0.21
C GLU A 116 -14.23 -9.01 0.72
N ARG A 117 -14.41 -8.97 2.04
CA ARG A 117 -15.76 -8.79 2.63
C ARG A 117 -16.31 -7.40 2.30
N CYS A 118 -15.42 -6.44 2.08
CA CYS A 118 -15.73 -5.03 1.96
C CYS A 118 -14.72 -4.38 1.02
N GLU A 119 -15.20 -3.86 -0.11
CA GLU A 119 -14.38 -3.06 -1.05
C GLU A 119 -14.45 -1.56 -0.70
N ALA A 120 -15.45 -1.16 0.10
CA ALA A 120 -15.77 0.24 0.35
C ALA A 120 -14.78 0.96 1.29
N ASN A 121 -13.88 0.22 1.94
CA ASN A 121 -12.87 0.76 2.87
C ASN A 121 -11.43 0.69 2.33
N ASN A 122 -11.24 0.36 1.05
CA ASN A 122 -9.91 0.18 0.46
C ASN A 122 -9.16 1.49 0.18
N THR A 123 -9.87 2.63 0.21
CA THR A 123 -9.30 3.93 -0.17
C THR A 123 -9.12 4.85 1.02
N THR A 124 -7.96 5.50 1.10
CA THR A 124 -7.69 6.59 2.04
C THR A 124 -7.05 7.78 1.33
N THR A 125 -7.16 8.97 1.92
CA THR A 125 -6.62 10.20 1.33
C THR A 125 -5.84 11.03 2.35
N ALA A 126 -4.86 11.79 1.88
CA ALA A 126 -4.16 12.81 2.64
C ALA A 126 -4.06 14.10 1.82
N VAL A 127 -4.29 15.24 2.46
CA VAL A 127 -4.05 16.56 1.87
C VAL A 127 -2.64 16.98 2.23
N LEU A 128 -1.85 17.27 1.21
CA LEU A 128 -0.46 17.69 1.29
C LEU A 128 -0.34 19.15 0.83
N ARG A 129 0.59 19.89 1.43
CA ARG A 129 1.04 21.18 0.92
C ARG A 129 2.48 21.06 0.47
N ILE A 130 2.71 21.33 -0.81
CA ILE A 130 4.06 21.44 -1.39
C ILE A 130 4.45 22.92 -1.37
N THR A 131 5.63 23.22 -0.81
CA THR A 131 6.20 24.57 -0.79
C THR A 131 7.67 24.50 -1.20
N GLY A 132 7.98 24.89 -2.43
CA GLY A 132 9.32 24.69 -3.00
C GLY A 132 9.69 23.21 -2.96
N SER A 133 10.80 22.88 -2.30
CA SER A 133 11.28 21.49 -2.12
C SER A 133 10.77 20.81 -0.84
N SER A 134 9.78 21.39 -0.16
CA SER A 134 9.24 20.85 1.10
C SER A 134 7.82 20.36 0.93
N VAL A 135 7.47 19.31 1.69
CA VAL A 135 6.11 18.74 1.74
C VAL A 135 5.67 18.67 3.19
N SER A 136 4.45 19.13 3.48
CA SER A 136 3.81 18.94 4.77
C SER A 136 2.44 18.30 4.62
N ILE A 137 2.04 17.49 5.61
CA ILE A 137 0.69 16.92 5.69
C ILE A 137 -0.20 17.99 6.34
N VAL A 138 -1.21 18.44 5.61
CA VAL A 138 -2.24 19.36 6.10
C VAL A 138 -3.31 18.57 6.86
N ASN A 139 -3.74 17.44 6.28
CA ASN A 139 -4.70 16.53 6.89
C ASN A 139 -4.46 15.11 6.36
N ALA A 140 -4.73 14.11 7.18
CA ALA A 140 -4.73 12.71 6.77
C ALA A 140 -6.07 12.07 7.16
N GLY A 141 -6.78 11.57 6.16
CA GLY A 141 -7.99 10.77 6.35
C GLY A 141 -7.66 9.40 6.95
N LYS A 142 -8.70 8.77 7.49
CA LYS A 142 -8.71 7.32 7.68
C LYS A 142 -9.26 6.67 6.39
N PRO A 143 -9.07 5.36 6.18
CA PRO A 143 -9.77 4.68 5.11
C PRO A 143 -11.29 4.93 5.20
N SER A 144 -11.96 4.95 4.05
CA SER A 144 -13.40 5.20 3.96
C SER A 144 -14.23 4.29 4.89
N LYS A 145 -15.39 4.80 5.36
CA LYS A 145 -16.20 4.21 6.44
C LYS A 145 -16.54 2.72 6.20
N ALA A 146 -16.62 1.99 7.33
CA ALA A 146 -16.83 0.55 7.43
C ALA A 146 -18.05 0.02 6.67
N CYS A 147 -17.89 -1.15 6.05
CA CYS A 147 -19.02 -1.95 5.58
C CYS A 147 -19.91 -2.39 6.73
N ALA A 148 -21.23 -2.39 6.49
CA ALA A 148 -22.17 -3.08 7.35
C ALA A 148 -21.85 -4.59 7.34
N GLY A 149 -21.84 -5.19 8.52
CA GLY A 149 -21.52 -6.60 8.70
C GLY A 149 -22.59 -7.54 8.20
#